data_AF-A0A7Z2ZCP2-F1
#
_entry.id   AF-A0A7Z2ZCP2-F1
#
_cell.length_a   1.000
_cell.length_b   1.000
_cell.length_c   1.000
_cell.angle_alpha   90.00
_cell.angle_beta   90.00
_cell.angle_gamma   90.00
#
_symmetry.space_group_name_H-M   'P 1'
#
loop_
_entity.id
_entity.type
_entity.pdbx_description
1 polymer ?
#
loop_
_entity_poly.entity_id
_entity_poly.type
_entity_poly.pdbx_seq_one_letter_code
_entity_poly.pdbx_strand_id
1 'polypeptide(L)'
;MAQATARHILVSTEAKCNELKSAIEGGADFAQVARENSTCPSSRQGGDLGTFGPGQMVKEFDTVVFSAPVNEVQGPVKTQFGYHLLEVTSRQD
;
A
#
# COMPACT_ATOMS: atom_id res chain seq x y z
N MET A 1 -17.05 0.70 14.05
CA MET A 1 -15.65 0.85 14.52
C MET A 1 -14.87 0.85 13.25
N ALA A 2 -14.27 1.98 12.88
CA ALA A 2 -13.67 2.11 11.58
C ALA A 2 -12.56 1.07 11.39
N GLN A 3 -12.68 0.28 10.34
CA GLN A 3 -11.77 -0.79 9.98
C GLN A 3 -11.48 -0.69 8.49
N ALA A 4 -10.22 -0.77 8.11
CA ALA A 4 -9.83 -0.78 6.72
C ALA A 4 -8.92 -1.97 6.44
N THR A 5 -9.12 -2.58 5.28
CA THR A 5 -8.25 -3.59 4.72
C THR A 5 -7.46 -2.93 3.61
N ALA A 6 -6.14 -2.99 3.71
CA ALA A 6 -5.26 -2.44 2.69
C ALA A 6 -4.05 -3.35 2.47
N ARG A 7 -3.42 -3.17 1.33
CA ARG A 7 -2.15 -3.79 0.96
C ARG A 7 -1.13 -2.72 0.63
N HIS A 8 0.14 -3.06 0.80
CA HIS A 8 1.23 -2.13 0.55
C HIS A 8 2.46 -2.74 -0.10
N ILE A 9 3.21 -1.88 -0.77
CA ILE A 9 4.50 -2.20 -1.38
C ILE A 9 5.51 -1.22 -0.84
N LEU A 10 6.40 -1.70 0.03
CA LEU A 10 7.59 -0.96 0.44
C LEU A 10 8.72 -1.15 -0.58
N VAL A 11 9.27 -0.06 -1.10
CA VAL A 11 10.47 -0.01 -1.94
C VAL A 11 11.47 1.02 -1.43
N SER A 12 12.75 0.78 -1.71
CA SER A 12 13.84 1.63 -1.20
C SER A 12 13.98 2.97 -1.94
N THR A 13 13.50 3.07 -3.19
CA THR A 13 13.71 4.24 -4.06
C THR A 13 12.40 4.77 -4.63
N GLU A 14 12.29 6.08 -4.72
CA GLU A 14 11.13 6.77 -5.32
C GLU A 14 10.93 6.38 -6.78
N ALA A 15 12.02 6.28 -7.55
CA ALA A 15 11.98 5.91 -8.96
C ALA A 15 11.31 4.55 -9.16
N LYS A 16 11.68 3.56 -8.32
CA LYS A 16 11.06 2.24 -8.36
C LYS A 16 9.59 2.31 -7.94
N CYS A 17 9.27 3.10 -6.92
CA CYS A 17 7.89 3.31 -6.50
C CYS A 17 7.01 3.87 -7.63
N ASN A 18 7.50 4.86 -8.37
CA ASN A 18 6.77 5.44 -9.51
C ASN A 18 6.65 4.46 -10.67
N GLU A 19 7.70 3.70 -10.97
CA GLU A 19 7.67 2.67 -12.02
C GLU A 19 6.60 1.61 -11.73
N LEU A 20 6.56 1.12 -10.48
CA LEU A 20 5.56 0.15 -10.03
C LEU A 20 4.15 0.74 -10.08
N LYS A 21 3.99 2.01 -9.66
CA LYS A 21 2.69 2.70 -9.75
C LYS A 21 2.20 2.74 -11.19
N SER A 22 3.03 3.19 -12.12
CA SER A 22 2.66 3.25 -13.55
C SER A 22 2.38 1.86 -14.14
N ALA A 23 3.09 0.82 -13.70
CA ALA A 23 2.80 -0.55 -14.10
C ALA A 23 1.42 -1.01 -13.61
N ILE A 24 1.08 -0.73 -12.35
CA ILE A 24 -0.22 -1.11 -11.77
C ILE A 24 -1.36 -0.30 -12.43
N GLU A 25 -1.16 1.00 -12.66
CA GLU A 25 -2.09 1.83 -13.42
C GLU A 25 -2.24 1.34 -14.88
N GLY A 26 -1.20 0.71 -15.43
CA GLY A 26 -1.22 0.04 -16.74
C GLY A 26 -1.87 -1.34 -16.75
N GLY A 27 -2.34 -1.86 -15.61
CA GLY A 27 -3.00 -3.15 -15.48
C GLY A 27 -2.14 -4.28 -14.93
N ALA A 28 -0.96 -3.99 -14.37
CA ALA A 28 -0.17 -4.98 -13.65
C ALA A 28 -0.83 -5.37 -12.31
N ASP A 29 -0.66 -6.62 -11.91
CA ASP A 29 -1.21 -7.11 -10.65
C ASP A 29 -0.40 -6.60 -9.44
N PHE A 30 -1.06 -5.85 -8.55
CA PHE A 30 -0.42 -5.29 -7.35
C PHE A 30 0.22 -6.37 -6.48
N ALA A 31 -0.46 -7.51 -6.30
CA ALA A 31 0.05 -8.58 -5.45
C ALA A 31 1.30 -9.24 -6.04
N GLN A 32 1.36 -9.40 -7.36
CA GLN A 32 2.57 -9.86 -8.04
C GLN A 32 3.71 -8.86 -7.88
N VAL A 33 3.45 -7.58 -8.16
CA VAL A 33 4.45 -6.51 -8.01
C VAL A 33 4.97 -6.44 -6.59
N ALA A 34 4.09 -6.57 -5.59
CA ALA A 34 4.44 -6.61 -4.18
C ALA A 34 5.32 -7.81 -3.83
N ARG A 35 5.02 -9.00 -4.35
CA ARG A 35 5.84 -10.21 -4.14
C ARG A 35 7.25 -10.05 -4.70
N GLU A 36 7.38 -9.44 -5.87
CA GLU A 36 8.64 -9.33 -6.59
C GLU A 36 9.51 -8.17 -6.10
N ASN A 37 8.88 -7.07 -5.67
CA ASN A 37 9.60 -5.82 -5.39
C ASN A 37 9.53 -5.36 -3.93
N SER A 38 8.55 -5.83 -3.15
CA SER A 38 8.41 -5.34 -1.78
C SER A 38 9.44 -5.97 -0.84
N THR A 39 10.09 -5.12 -0.05
CA THR A 39 11.03 -5.51 1.02
C THR A 39 10.34 -5.85 2.35
N CYS A 40 9.02 -5.72 2.44
CA CYS A 40 8.26 -6.06 3.65
C CYS A 40 7.96 -7.57 3.69
N PRO A 41 7.95 -8.25 4.85
CA PRO A 41 7.53 -9.66 4.94
C PRO A 41 6.10 -9.94 4.43
N SER A 42 5.23 -8.92 4.39
CA SER A 42 3.90 -9.03 3.78
C SER A 42 3.94 -9.24 2.26
N SER A 43 5.10 -9.04 1.60
CA SER A 43 5.30 -9.31 0.18
C SER A 43 4.85 -10.72 -0.21
N ARG A 44 5.08 -11.73 0.64
CA ARG A 44 4.65 -13.12 0.41
C ARG A 44 3.14 -13.25 0.21
N GLN A 45 2.35 -12.40 0.84
CA GLN A 45 0.89 -12.32 0.71
C GLN A 45 0.45 -11.25 -0.30
N GLY A 46 1.35 -10.78 -1.17
CA GLY A 46 1.02 -9.71 -2.12
C GLY A 46 0.93 -8.33 -1.48
N GLY A 47 1.62 -8.12 -0.38
CA GLY A 47 1.60 -6.85 0.35
C GLY A 47 0.41 -6.71 1.31
N ASP A 48 -0.41 -7.73 1.46
CA ASP A 48 -1.60 -7.68 2.31
C ASP A 48 -1.25 -7.42 3.79
N LEU A 49 -1.88 -6.40 4.38
CA LEU A 49 -1.74 -6.04 5.79
C LEU A 49 -2.90 -6.56 6.64
N GLY A 50 -3.90 -7.21 6.02
CA GLY A 50 -5.15 -7.56 6.66
C GLY A 50 -6.00 -6.33 7.02
N THR A 51 -6.96 -6.55 7.91
CA THR A 51 -7.86 -5.51 8.43
C THR A 51 -7.26 -4.87 9.67
N PHE A 52 -7.14 -3.55 9.65
CA PHE A 52 -6.62 -2.75 10.76
C PHE A 52 -7.52 -1.55 11.03
N GLY A 53 -7.50 -1.08 12.28
CA GLY A 53 -8.20 0.12 12.71
C GLY A 53 -7.32 1.37 12.65
N PRO A 54 -7.93 2.57 12.80
CA PRO A 54 -7.19 3.82 12.86
C PRO A 54 -6.20 3.82 14.05
N GLY A 55 -5.01 4.35 13.82
CA GLY A 55 -3.92 4.42 14.80
C GLY A 55 -3.11 3.13 14.99
N GLN A 56 -3.39 2.05 14.24
CA GLN A 56 -2.57 0.83 14.28
C GLN A 56 -1.34 0.88 13.36
N MET A 57 -1.37 1.75 12.34
CA MET A 57 -0.28 1.95 11.38
C MET A 57 0.36 3.33 11.54
N VAL A 58 1.45 3.60 10.79
CA VAL A 58 2.06 4.93 10.75
C VAL A 58 1.04 5.98 10.31
N LYS A 59 1.18 7.21 10.83
CA LYS A 59 0.18 8.27 10.63
C LYS A 59 -0.07 8.58 9.15
N GLU A 60 0.97 8.53 8.34
CA GLU A 60 0.90 8.70 6.89
C GLU A 60 0.06 7.60 6.22
N PHE A 61 0.18 6.35 6.69
CA PHE A 61 -0.66 5.23 6.23
C PHE A 61 -2.11 5.46 6.58
N ASP A 62 -2.36 5.77 7.84
CA ASP A 62 -3.70 5.91 8.38
C ASP A 62 -4.47 7.02 7.66
N THR A 63 -3.80 8.15 7.45
CA THR A 63 -4.35 9.28 6.71
C THR A 63 -4.72 8.87 5.29
N VAL A 64 -3.86 8.13 4.59
CA VAL A 64 -4.12 7.69 3.22
C VAL A 64 -5.24 6.66 3.18
N VAL A 65 -5.22 5.65 4.03
CA VAL A 65 -6.22 4.56 4.03
C VAL A 65 -7.63 5.07 4.36
N PHE A 66 -7.74 6.00 5.30
CA PHE A 66 -9.02 6.58 5.71
C PHE A 66 -9.44 7.80 4.87
N SER A 67 -8.53 8.43 4.11
CA SER A 67 -8.87 9.55 3.21
C SER A 67 -9.06 9.14 1.75
N ALA A 68 -8.38 8.09 1.29
CA ALA A 68 -8.36 7.70 -0.12
C ALA A 68 -9.57 6.85 -0.52
N PRO A 69 -9.92 6.80 -1.81
CA PRO A 69 -10.91 5.86 -2.32
C PRO A 69 -10.44 4.41 -2.24
N VAL A 70 -11.41 3.51 -2.05
CA VAL A 70 -11.23 2.06 -2.08
C VAL A 70 -10.98 1.59 -3.52
N ASN A 71 -10.12 0.59 -3.69
CA ASN A 71 -9.60 0.04 -4.95
C ASN A 71 -8.77 1.03 -5.79
N GLU A 72 -8.15 2.02 -5.15
CA GLU A 72 -7.23 2.94 -5.80
C GLU A 72 -5.84 2.86 -5.17
N VAL A 73 -4.82 2.85 -6.04
CA VAL A 73 -3.43 2.83 -5.61
C VAL A 73 -2.98 4.24 -5.23
N GLN A 74 -2.65 4.40 -3.96
CA GLN A 74 -2.18 5.63 -3.35
C GLN A 74 -0.67 5.61 -3.15
N GLY A 75 -0.02 6.71 -3.49
CA GLY A 75 1.41 6.91 -3.30
C GLY A 75 2.07 7.63 -4.47
N PRO A 76 3.40 7.82 -4.41
CA PRO A 76 4.33 7.23 -3.45
C PRO A 76 4.33 7.93 -2.07
N VAL A 77 4.13 7.18 -0.99
CA VAL A 77 4.17 7.69 0.39
C VAL A 77 5.56 7.49 0.97
N LYS A 78 6.27 8.59 1.23
CA LYS A 78 7.60 8.55 1.84
C LYS A 78 7.49 8.39 3.35
N THR A 79 8.14 7.37 3.89
CA THR A 79 8.27 7.14 5.33
C THR A 79 9.76 7.00 5.69
N GLN A 80 10.05 6.81 6.98
CA GLN A 80 11.41 6.51 7.45
C GLN A 80 11.99 5.19 6.90
N PHE A 81 11.14 4.28 6.41
CA PHE A 81 11.57 2.97 5.88
C PHE A 81 11.84 3.01 4.37
N GLY A 82 11.38 4.05 3.67
CA GLY A 82 11.47 4.17 2.21
C GLY A 82 10.19 4.74 1.62
N TYR A 83 9.80 4.22 0.45
CA TYR A 83 8.61 4.64 -0.27
C TYR A 83 7.57 3.52 -0.28
N HIS A 84 6.32 3.87 -0.03
CA HIS A 84 5.21 2.93 0.06
C HIS A 84 4.15 3.26 -0.99
N LEU A 85 3.72 2.25 -1.73
CA LEU A 85 2.41 2.28 -2.40
C LEU A 85 1.41 1.58 -1.52
N LEU A 86 0.22 2.15 -1.42
CA LEU A 86 -0.89 1.61 -0.66
C LEU A 86 -2.05 1.37 -1.61
N GLU A 87 -2.83 0.34 -1.37
CA GLU A 87 -4.11 0.17 -2.03
C GLU A 87 -5.12 -0.31 -1.00
N VAL A 88 -6.20 0.45 -0.85
CA VAL A 88 -7.26 0.10 0.10
C VAL A 88 -8.20 -0.85 -0.60
N THR A 89 -8.34 -2.10 -0.14
CA THR A 89 -9.23 -3.08 -0.77
C THR A 89 -10.64 -3.03 -0.16
N SER A 90 -10.75 -2.67 1.11
CA SER A 90 -12.04 -2.54 1.80
C SER A 90 -11.96 -1.49 2.89
N ARG A 91 -13.04 -0.76 3.13
CA ARG A 91 -13.18 0.15 4.27
C ARG A 91 -14.59 0.02 4.86
N GLN A 92 -14.67 -0.15 6.18
CA GLN A 92 -15.86 -0.11 7.02
C GLN A 92 -15.71 1.02 8.03
N ASP A 93 -16.77 1.78 8.26
CA ASP A 93 -16.86 2.85 9.26
C ASP A 93 -17.66 2.37 10.50
#